data_AF-A0AAV4FR16-F1
#
_entry.id   AF-A0AAV4FR16-F1
#
_cell.length_a   1.000
_cell.length_b   1.000
_cell.length_c   1.000
_cell.angle_alpha   90.00
_cell.angle_beta   90.00
_cell.angle_gamma   90.00
#
_symmetry.space_group_name_H-M   'P 1'
#
loop_
_entity.id
_entity.type
_entity.pdbx_description
1 polymer ?
#
loop_
_entity_poly.entity_id
_entity_poly.type
_entity_poly.pdbx_seq_one_letter_code
_entity_poly.pdbx_strand_id
1 'polypeptide(L)'
;MHKKAQSVPTLELGVMTDSNRILNVGSRTAASSLKQSFGLAGKSGKSTAPSRTFFWESLLAVCIVPCVLAIACYVNGLPGEFVHDDVYAIENNRDVRGKDPVFQVFQNDFWGRSMVDPRSHKSYRPLTVLSFRYGKL
;
A
#
# COMPACT_ATOMS: atom_id res chain seq x y z
N MET A 1 23.00 -47.40 -31.03
CA MET A 1 23.04 -48.82 -31.42
C MET A 1 22.52 -49.67 -30.27
N HIS A 2 21.54 -50.53 -30.57
CA HIS A 2 21.16 -51.76 -29.86
C HIS A 2 22.24 -52.30 -28.90
N LYS A 3 21.93 -52.82 -27.70
CA LYS A 3 21.21 -54.10 -27.53
C LYS A 3 20.61 -54.26 -26.12
N LYS A 4 19.48 -54.98 -26.12
CA LYS A 4 18.75 -55.57 -24.99
C LYS A 4 19.30 -56.98 -24.69
N ALA A 5 18.89 -57.53 -23.54
CA ALA A 5 18.83 -58.95 -23.17
C ALA A 5 20.16 -59.54 -22.63
N GLN A 6 20.22 -60.51 -21.72
CA GLN A 6 19.30 -61.29 -20.87
C GLN A 6 20.23 -62.21 -20.05
N SER A 7 19.88 -62.60 -18.82
CA SER A 7 19.89 -63.99 -18.32
C SER A 7 20.01 -64.05 -16.78
N VAL A 8 19.02 -64.72 -16.20
CA VAL A 8 18.96 -65.31 -14.84
C VAL A 8 19.17 -66.84 -15.04
N PRO A 9 18.99 -67.76 -14.06
CA PRO A 9 19.46 -67.95 -12.67
C PRO A 9 20.17 -69.33 -12.46
N THR A 10 20.92 -69.55 -11.38
CA THR A 10 21.16 -70.93 -10.82
C THR A 10 21.62 -70.82 -9.35
N LEU A 11 20.74 -71.01 -8.35
CA LEU A 11 20.47 -72.24 -7.57
C LEU A 11 21.68 -72.87 -6.85
N GLU A 12 21.71 -72.72 -5.51
CA GLU A 12 22.34 -73.61 -4.51
C GLU A 12 21.31 -73.73 -3.35
N LEU A 13 20.42 -74.73 -3.37
CA LEU A 13 20.42 -75.92 -2.48
C LEU A 13 21.34 -75.76 -1.26
N GLY A 14 20.84 -75.57 -0.04
CA GLY A 14 20.21 -76.59 0.83
C GLY A 14 21.15 -76.80 2.03
N VAL A 15 20.71 -76.75 3.29
CA VAL A 15 20.33 -77.96 4.06
C VAL A 15 20.09 -77.61 5.55
N MET A 16 19.02 -78.22 6.11
CA MET A 16 18.69 -78.54 7.54
C MET A 16 18.40 -77.37 8.53
N THR A 17 17.37 -77.37 9.39
CA THR A 17 16.53 -78.46 9.98
C THR A 17 15.28 -77.86 10.68
N ASP A 18 14.14 -78.53 10.47
CA ASP A 18 13.07 -78.95 11.42
C ASP A 18 12.43 -77.95 12.41
N SER A 19 11.22 -77.45 12.13
CA SER A 19 9.89 -77.98 12.53
C SER A 19 9.67 -78.19 14.03
N ASN A 20 8.85 -77.33 14.63
CA ASN A 20 7.58 -77.72 15.28
C ASN A 20 6.82 -76.49 15.84
N ARG A 21 5.60 -76.26 15.30
CA ARG A 21 4.35 -75.83 15.99
C ARG A 21 4.44 -74.66 17.00
N ILE A 22 3.68 -73.56 16.89
CA ILE A 22 2.21 -73.48 16.86
C ILE A 22 1.75 -72.17 16.19
N LEU A 23 0.72 -72.31 15.35
CA LEU A 23 -0.08 -71.24 14.75
C LEU A 23 -0.78 -70.40 15.84
N ASN A 24 -0.53 -69.09 15.89
CA ASN A 24 -1.48 -68.14 16.48
C ASN A 24 -2.05 -67.25 15.38
N VAL A 25 -3.12 -67.74 14.75
CA VAL A 25 -3.98 -66.94 13.88
C VAL A 25 -4.72 -65.94 14.75
N GLY A 26 -4.21 -64.71 14.77
CA GLY A 26 -4.82 -63.57 15.44
C GLY A 26 -5.03 -62.44 14.44
N SER A 27 -6.08 -62.54 13.63
CA SER A 27 -6.59 -61.48 12.76
C SER A 27 -6.89 -60.23 13.57
N ARG A 28 -6.01 -59.23 13.57
CA ARG A 28 -6.28 -57.88 14.05
C ARG A 28 -5.64 -56.83 13.15
N THR A 29 -6.33 -56.59 12.05
CA THR A 29 -6.70 -55.25 11.56
C THR A 29 -5.56 -54.22 11.46
N ALA A 30 -4.98 -54.13 10.26
CA ALA A 30 -4.31 -52.94 9.75
C ALA A 30 -5.31 -51.76 9.67
N ALA A 31 -5.50 -51.03 10.76
CA ALA A 31 -6.38 -49.86 10.78
C ALA A 31 -6.01 -48.82 11.87
N SER A 32 -4.73 -48.72 12.27
CA SER A 32 -4.31 -47.74 13.28
C SER A 32 -3.41 -46.61 12.77
N SER A 33 -3.12 -46.50 11.47
CA SER A 33 -2.17 -45.49 10.96
C SER A 33 -2.76 -44.43 10.01
N LEU A 34 -4.09 -44.30 9.92
CA LEU A 34 -4.75 -43.39 8.96
C LEU A 34 -5.98 -42.67 9.54
N LYS A 35 -5.89 -42.26 10.81
CA LYS A 35 -6.86 -41.39 11.49
C LYS A 35 -6.26 -40.08 12.03
N GLN A 36 -5.02 -39.77 11.62
CA GLN A 36 -4.28 -38.59 12.09
C GLN A 36 -3.97 -37.60 10.94
N SER A 37 -4.87 -37.50 9.98
CA SER A 37 -4.92 -36.44 8.97
C SER A 37 -6.39 -36.36 8.55
N PHE A 38 -6.96 -35.17 8.50
CA PHE A 38 -8.40 -34.87 8.50
C PHE A 38 -9.09 -34.88 9.87
N GLY A 39 -8.52 -34.11 10.80
CA GLY A 39 -9.32 -33.43 11.81
C GLY A 39 -10.18 -32.35 11.13
N LEU A 40 -11.28 -32.74 10.49
CA LEU A 40 -12.42 -31.85 10.23
C LEU A 40 -13.13 -31.60 11.56
N ALA A 41 -12.49 -30.83 12.43
CA ALA A 41 -13.20 -30.18 13.52
C ALA A 41 -14.04 -29.08 12.88
N GLY A 42 -15.27 -29.43 12.51
CA GLY A 42 -16.30 -28.46 12.14
C GLY A 42 -16.49 -27.51 13.31
N LYS A 43 -15.77 -26.37 13.28
CA LYS A 43 -16.17 -25.19 14.03
C LYS A 43 -17.51 -24.77 13.44
N SER A 44 -18.58 -25.22 14.06
CA SER A 44 -19.91 -24.65 13.92
C SER A 44 -19.76 -23.14 14.09
N GLY A 45 -19.82 -22.42 12.98
CA GLY A 45 -19.86 -20.97 12.95
C GLY A 45 -21.14 -20.55 13.64
N LYS A 46 -21.06 -20.27 14.94
CA LYS A 46 -22.07 -19.48 15.61
C LYS A 46 -21.98 -18.10 14.97
N SER A 47 -22.89 -17.78 14.07
CA SER A 47 -23.12 -16.41 13.60
C SER A 47 -23.57 -15.59 14.79
N THR A 48 -22.61 -15.12 15.58
CA THR A 48 -22.85 -14.13 16.62
C THR A 48 -23.17 -12.84 15.90
N ALA A 49 -24.43 -12.40 15.98
CA ALA A 49 -24.82 -11.09 15.48
C ALA A 49 -23.86 -10.05 16.07
N PRO A 50 -23.33 -9.12 15.25
CA PRO A 50 -22.37 -8.13 15.74
C PRO A 50 -23.02 -7.36 16.88
N SER A 51 -22.38 -7.36 18.05
CA SER A 51 -22.74 -6.48 19.16
C SER A 51 -22.90 -5.06 18.62
N ARG A 52 -23.95 -4.32 19.01
CA ARG A 52 -24.16 -2.94 18.56
C ARG A 52 -22.91 -2.08 18.75
N THR A 53 -22.07 -2.37 19.74
CA THR A 53 -20.78 -1.70 19.97
C THR A 53 -19.75 -1.99 18.88
N PHE A 54 -19.68 -3.20 18.34
CA PHE A 54 -18.72 -3.60 17.32
C PHE A 54 -18.89 -2.81 16.00
N PHE A 55 -20.13 -2.50 15.63
CA PHE A 55 -20.42 -1.73 14.42
C PHE A 55 -19.97 -0.26 14.56
N TRP A 56 -20.21 0.38 15.70
CA TRP A 56 -19.82 1.78 15.93
C TRP A 56 -18.31 1.94 16.13
N GLU A 57 -17.65 1.02 16.82
CA GLU A 57 -16.17 1.00 16.92
C GLU A 57 -15.52 0.83 15.54
N SER A 58 -16.10 -0.02 14.68
CA SER A 58 -15.62 -0.19 13.31
C SER A 58 -15.82 1.07 12.47
N LEU A 59 -16.96 1.76 12.63
CA LEU A 59 -17.23 3.02 11.93
C LEU A 59 -16.29 4.14 12.40
N LEU A 60 -16.05 4.25 13.71
CA LEU A 60 -15.10 5.20 14.28
C LEU A 60 -13.67 4.92 13.80
N ALA A 61 -13.24 3.67 13.79
CA ALA A 61 -11.94 3.29 13.25
C ALA A 61 -11.81 3.66 11.76
N VAL A 62 -12.86 3.41 10.96
CA VAL A 62 -12.91 3.76 9.53
C VAL A 62 -12.84 5.28 9.31
N CYS A 63 -13.34 6.11 10.23
CA CYS A 63 -13.24 7.56 10.14
C CYS A 63 -11.92 8.11 10.67
N ILE A 64 -11.46 7.64 11.84
CA ILE A 64 -10.30 8.21 12.53
C ILE A 64 -8.99 7.85 11.84
N VAL A 65 -8.83 6.60 11.38
CA VAL A 65 -7.58 6.16 10.74
C VAL A 65 -7.21 6.99 9.50
N PRO A 66 -8.10 7.23 8.51
CA PRO A 66 -7.76 8.07 7.36
C PRO A 66 -7.58 9.54 7.75
N CYS A 67 -8.32 10.06 8.75
CA CYS A 67 -8.10 11.43 9.24
C CYS A 67 -6.70 11.60 9.83
N VAL A 68 -6.27 10.67 10.69
CA VAL A 68 -4.92 10.69 11.28
C VAL A 68 -3.86 10.54 10.20
N LEU A 69 -4.06 9.64 9.23
CA LEU A 69 -3.12 9.45 8.14
C LEU A 69 -3.02 10.71 7.25
N ALA A 70 -4.14 11.32 6.91
CA ALA A 70 -4.18 12.57 6.14
C ALA A 70 -3.44 13.70 6.88
N ILE A 71 -3.68 13.85 8.18
CA ILE A 71 -2.98 14.83 9.02
C ILE A 71 -1.48 14.51 9.05
N ALA A 72 -1.09 13.26 9.31
CA ALA A 72 0.32 12.86 9.39
C ALA A 72 1.07 13.12 8.07
N CYS A 73 0.44 12.83 6.93
CA CYS A 73 0.99 13.14 5.61
C CYS A 73 1.10 14.65 5.37
N TYR A 74 0.10 15.43 5.80
CA TYR A 74 0.04 16.88 5.57
C TYR A 74 0.96 17.68 6.50
N VAL A 75 1.16 17.24 7.75
CA VAL A 75 2.01 17.93 8.73
C VAL A 75 3.44 18.12 8.23
N ASN A 76 3.96 17.16 7.45
CA ASN A 76 5.28 17.27 6.83
C ASN A 76 5.38 18.40 5.79
N GLY A 77 4.25 18.90 5.28
CA GLY A 77 4.17 20.02 4.35
C GLY A 77 3.85 21.38 4.99
N LEU A 78 3.55 21.41 6.30
CA LEU A 78 3.29 22.66 7.02
C LEU A 78 4.48 23.63 7.05
N PRO A 79 5.74 23.19 7.23
CA PRO A 79 6.90 24.08 7.14
C PRO A 79 7.35 24.31 5.68
N GLY A 80 6.41 24.31 4.73
CA GLY A 80 6.70 24.54 3.32
C GLY A 80 6.97 26.01 3.03
N GLU A 81 8.06 26.27 2.32
CA GLU A 81 8.36 27.59 1.75
C GLU A 81 7.53 27.83 0.47
N PHE A 82 7.65 29.05 -0.08
CA PHE A 82 7.00 29.41 -1.33
C PHE A 82 7.29 28.39 -2.44
N VAL A 83 6.24 27.91 -3.07
CA VAL A 83 6.34 27.04 -4.24
C VAL A 83 6.72 27.91 -5.45
N HIS A 84 7.25 27.29 -6.50
CA HIS A 84 7.79 27.97 -7.68
C HIS A 84 7.00 29.20 -8.15
N ASP A 85 5.67 29.09 -8.29
CA ASP A 85 4.82 30.18 -8.76
C ASP A 85 4.66 31.29 -7.70
N ASP A 86 4.65 30.96 -6.42
CA ASP A 86 4.57 31.93 -5.33
C ASP A 86 5.83 32.80 -5.28
N VAL A 87 7.01 32.20 -5.52
CA VAL A 87 8.29 32.91 -5.58
C VAL A 87 8.25 33.98 -6.66
N TYR A 88 7.78 33.66 -7.87
CA TYR A 88 7.69 34.66 -8.94
C TYR A 88 6.62 35.71 -8.69
N ALA A 89 5.45 35.32 -8.19
CA ALA A 89 4.32 36.22 -8.00
C ALA A 89 4.44 37.15 -6.78
N ILE A 90 5.10 36.70 -5.70
CA ILE A 90 5.11 37.40 -4.40
C ILE A 90 6.51 37.91 -4.04
N GLU A 91 7.53 37.08 -4.21
CA GLU A 91 8.89 37.40 -3.79
C GLU A 91 9.65 38.22 -4.83
N ASN A 92 9.54 37.86 -6.11
CA ASN A 92 10.25 38.51 -7.21
C ASN A 92 9.45 39.64 -7.87
N ASN A 93 8.13 39.66 -7.70
CA ASN A 93 7.28 40.69 -8.29
C ASN A 93 7.48 42.05 -7.59
N ARG A 94 8.02 43.03 -8.33
CA ARG A 94 8.31 44.38 -7.82
C ARG A 94 7.04 45.16 -7.45
N ASP A 95 5.94 44.89 -8.15
CA ASP A 95 4.63 45.51 -7.90
C ASP A 95 4.05 45.07 -6.55
N VAL A 96 4.22 43.78 -6.20
CA VAL A 96 3.81 43.21 -4.90
C VAL A 96 4.74 43.66 -3.78
N ARG A 97 6.05 43.77 -4.02
CA ARG A 97 7.01 44.25 -3.01
C ARG A 97 6.90 45.74 -2.69
N GLY A 98 6.12 46.49 -3.46
CA GLY A 98 6.02 47.93 -3.31
C GLY A 98 7.27 48.71 -3.68
N LYS A 99 8.17 48.10 -4.46
CA LYS A 99 9.38 48.77 -4.97
C LYS A 99 9.04 49.84 -6.01
N ASP A 100 7.96 49.63 -6.74
CA ASP A 100 7.46 50.54 -7.78
C ASP A 100 6.16 51.23 -7.36
N PRO A 101 5.80 52.39 -7.97
CA PRO A 101 4.53 53.06 -7.73
C PRO A 101 3.34 52.14 -7.99
N VAL A 102 2.27 52.28 -7.20
CA VAL A 102 1.05 51.44 -7.30
C VAL A 102 0.45 51.46 -8.71
N PHE A 103 0.60 52.57 -9.44
CA PHE A 103 0.10 52.67 -10.81
C PHE A 103 0.74 51.66 -11.78
N GLN A 104 1.98 51.20 -11.55
CA GLN A 104 2.62 50.20 -12.39
C GLN A 104 1.87 48.86 -12.42
N VAL A 105 1.10 48.54 -11.36
CA VAL A 105 0.24 47.34 -11.30
C VAL A 105 -0.76 47.29 -12.46
N PHE A 106 -1.19 48.44 -12.99
CA PHE A 106 -2.13 48.52 -14.11
C PHE A 106 -1.46 48.42 -15.49
N GLN A 107 -0.13 48.49 -15.54
CA GLN A 107 0.66 48.42 -16.78
C GLN A 107 1.43 47.09 -16.91
N ASN A 108 1.62 46.39 -15.80
CA ASN A 108 2.32 45.12 -15.73
C ASN A 108 1.33 43.94 -15.68
N ASP A 109 1.84 42.76 -16.03
CA ASP A 109 1.15 41.50 -15.85
C ASP A 109 1.25 41.00 -14.39
N PHE A 110 0.59 39.87 -14.11
CA PHE A 110 0.56 39.24 -12.80
C PHE A 110 1.95 38.94 -12.21
N TRP A 111 2.98 38.80 -13.03
CA TRP A 111 4.35 38.47 -12.62
C TRP A 111 5.24 39.71 -12.47
N GLY A 112 4.69 40.91 -12.69
CA GLY A 112 5.42 42.18 -12.59
C GLY A 112 6.22 42.52 -13.84
N ARG A 113 5.88 41.93 -15.00
CA ARG A 113 6.48 42.28 -16.29
C ARG A 113 5.54 43.17 -17.07
N SER A 114 6.07 44.19 -17.75
CA SER A 114 5.24 45.10 -18.56
C SER A 114 4.44 44.34 -19.62
N MET A 115 3.15 44.66 -19.78
CA MET A 115 2.27 43.99 -20.75
C MET A 115 2.67 44.20 -22.21
N VAL A 116 3.52 45.20 -22.49
CA VAL A 116 4.07 45.43 -23.83
C VAL A 116 5.29 44.54 -24.14
N ASP A 117 5.92 43.92 -23.14
CA ASP A 117 7.06 43.01 -23.36
C ASP A 117 6.54 41.74 -24.08
N PRO A 118 7.15 41.32 -25.20
CA PRO A 118 6.79 40.08 -25.90
C PRO A 118 6.85 38.82 -25.03
N ARG A 119 7.66 38.85 -23.96
CA ARG A 119 7.83 37.77 -22.99
C ARG A 119 6.87 37.91 -21.81
N SER A 120 5.95 38.86 -21.81
CA SER A 120 4.85 38.93 -20.85
C SER A 120 3.95 37.72 -21.02
N HIS A 121 3.47 37.16 -19.91
CA HIS A 121 2.49 36.09 -19.94
C HIS A 121 1.07 36.63 -20.23
N LYS A 122 0.92 37.95 -20.31
CA LYS A 122 -0.33 38.68 -20.59
C LYS A 122 -1.48 38.34 -19.64
N SER A 123 -1.16 37.78 -18.48
CA SER A 123 -2.08 37.49 -17.40
C SER A 123 -2.34 38.76 -16.61
N TYR A 124 -3.40 39.51 -16.95
CA TYR A 124 -3.76 40.76 -16.28
C TYR A 124 -4.63 40.50 -15.03
N ARG A 125 -4.09 40.74 -13.83
CA ARG A 125 -4.75 40.48 -12.54
C ARG A 125 -4.39 41.56 -11.49
N PRO A 126 -4.70 42.84 -11.77
CA PRO A 126 -4.26 43.95 -10.92
C PRO A 126 -4.80 43.86 -9.50
N LEU A 127 -6.04 43.39 -9.31
CA LEU A 127 -6.64 43.24 -7.98
C LEU A 127 -5.88 42.21 -7.14
N THR A 128 -5.50 41.06 -7.71
CA THR A 128 -4.73 40.04 -7.00
C THR A 128 -3.35 40.57 -6.59
N VAL A 129 -2.67 41.30 -7.48
CA VAL A 129 -1.37 41.93 -7.20
C VAL A 129 -1.50 42.99 -6.10
N LEU A 130 -2.55 43.83 -6.12
CA LEU A 130 -2.84 44.79 -5.05
C LEU A 130 -3.15 44.08 -3.72
N SER A 131 -3.92 42.99 -3.75
CA SER A 131 -4.19 42.19 -2.55
C SER A 131 -2.90 41.64 -1.95
N PHE A 132 -1.94 41.15 -2.73
CA PHE A 132 -0.64 40.73 -2.19
C PHE A 132 0.22 41.91 -1.71
N ARG A 133 0.13 43.06 -2.37
CA ARG A 133 0.87 44.26 -1.98
C ARG A 133 0.41 44.81 -0.62
N TYR A 134 -0.90 44.83 -0.36
CA TYR A 134 -1.48 45.36 0.88
C TYR A 134 -1.78 44.30 1.93
N GLY A 135 -1.95 43.05 1.51
CA GLY A 135 -2.23 41.90 2.37
C GLY A 135 -1.00 41.17 2.89
N LYS A 136 0.21 41.70 2.62
CA LYS A 136 1.41 41.33 3.39
C LYS A 136 1.25 41.81 4.84
N LEU A 137 0.53 41.03 5.65
CA LEU A 137 0.69 40.91 7.11
C LEU A 137 1.55 39.68 7.39
#